data_AF-A0A8S0UI13-F1
#
_entry.id   AF-A0A8S0UI13-F1
#
_cell.length_a   1.000
_cell.length_b   1.000
_cell.length_c   1.000
_cell.angle_alpha   90.00
_cell.angle_beta   90.00
_cell.angle_gamma   90.00
#
_symmetry.space_group_name_H-M   'P 1'
#
loop_
_entity.id
_entity.type
_entity.pdbx_description
1 polymer ?
#
loop_
_entity_poly.entity_id
_entity_poly.type
_entity_poly.pdbx_seq_one_letter_code
_entity_poly.pdbx_strand_id
1 'polypeptide(L)'
;MGPTITGPALDEIPGFDFAEWLKNTVSERDYVVMKMDVEGTEFNLIPRLIETGAICLIDEIFLECHYNRWQKCCPGERCSKYQKTYGQCLDLFISLRARGVLVHEWW
;
A
#
# COMPACT_ATOMS: atom_id res chain seq x y z
N MET A 1 -40.64 -1.73 13.34
CA MET A 1 -39.35 -1.00 13.29
C MET A 1 -38.26 -2.01 13.57
N GLY A 2 -37.44 -2.34 12.58
CA GLY A 2 -36.33 -3.28 12.75
C GLY A 2 -35.16 -2.61 13.48
N PRO A 3 -34.30 -3.37 14.18
CA PRO A 3 -33.18 -2.80 14.92
C PRO A 3 -32.15 -2.19 13.95
N THR A 4 -31.82 -0.93 14.18
CA THR A 4 -30.68 -0.26 13.54
C THR A 4 -29.40 -0.88 14.11
N ILE A 5 -28.72 -1.72 13.33
CA ILE A 5 -27.38 -2.20 13.70
C ILE A 5 -26.44 -1.02 13.48
N THR A 6 -26.10 -0.32 14.56
CA THR A 6 -25.02 0.68 14.56
C THR A 6 -23.70 -0.08 14.43
N GLY A 7 -23.01 0.07 13.30
CA GLY A 7 -21.66 -0.44 13.13
C GLY A 7 -20.70 0.15 14.19
N PRO A 8 -19.51 -0.43 14.38
CA PRO A 8 -18.52 0.13 15.28
C PRO A 8 -18.23 1.60 14.91
N ALA A 9 -18.02 2.44 15.92
CA ALA A 9 -17.59 3.82 15.70
C ALA A 9 -16.30 3.81 14.88
N LEU A 10 -16.30 4.56 13.78
CA LEU A 10 -15.11 4.76 12.96
C LEU A 10 -14.30 5.89 13.60
N ASP A 11 -13.05 5.62 13.91
CA ASP A 11 -12.12 6.63 14.37
C ASP A 11 -11.55 7.37 13.15
N GLU A 12 -11.75 8.69 13.12
CA GLU A 12 -11.04 9.55 12.17
C GLU A 12 -9.62 9.79 12.67
N ILE A 13 -8.64 9.44 11.84
CA ILE A 13 -7.22 9.67 12.11
C ILE A 13 -6.65 10.69 11.12
N PRO A 14 -5.77 11.61 11.56
CA PRO A 14 -5.08 12.51 10.65
C PRO A 14 -4.24 11.73 9.63
N GLY A 15 -4.41 12.04 8.35
CA GLY A 15 -3.57 11.55 7.25
C GLY A 15 -2.68 12.66 6.69
N PHE A 16 -1.69 12.28 5.89
CA PHE A 16 -0.84 13.21 5.15
C PHE A 16 -0.54 12.67 3.75
N ASP A 17 -0.19 13.53 2.80
CA ASP A 17 0.29 13.10 1.48
C ASP A 17 1.74 12.62 1.60
N PHE A 18 1.91 11.30 1.58
CA PHE A 18 3.23 10.68 1.72
C PHE A 18 4.18 11.07 0.58
N ALA A 19 3.67 11.26 -0.65
CA ALA A 19 4.51 11.65 -1.78
C ALA A 19 5.03 13.08 -1.64
N GLU A 20 4.19 14.00 -1.16
CA GLU A 20 4.60 15.37 -0.84
C GLU A 20 5.59 15.39 0.33
N TRP A 21 5.30 14.65 1.39
CA TRP A 21 6.20 14.55 2.54
C TRP A 21 7.58 14.03 2.15
N LEU A 22 7.66 12.98 1.33
CA LEU A 22 8.92 12.40 0.89
C LEU A 22 9.77 13.42 0.13
N LYS A 23 9.16 14.13 -0.82
CA LYS A 23 9.83 15.19 -1.60
C LYS A 23 10.36 16.34 -0.75
N ASN A 24 9.73 16.61 0.39
CA ASN A 24 10.15 17.65 1.33
C ASN A 24 11.14 17.14 2.39
N THR A 25 11.39 15.83 2.45
CA THR A 25 12.20 15.19 3.50
C THR A 25 13.57 14.77 3.01
N VAL A 26 13.67 14.26 1.78
CA VAL A 26 14.91 13.73 1.20
C VAL A 26 15.26 14.44 -0.11
N SER A 27 16.50 14.26 -0.55
CA SER A 27 17.02 14.77 -1.81
C SER A 27 17.60 13.64 -2.66
N GLU A 28 17.87 13.92 -3.95
CA GLU A 28 18.51 12.96 -4.88
C GLU A 28 19.94 12.53 -4.46
N ARG A 29 20.52 13.14 -3.42
CA ARG A 29 21.85 12.78 -2.89
C ARG A 29 21.78 11.77 -1.76
N ASP A 30 20.60 11.56 -1.20
CA ASP A 30 20.38 10.62 -0.11
C ASP A 30 20.15 9.22 -0.68
N TYR A 31 20.57 8.20 0.06
CA TYR A 31 20.24 6.81 -0.27
C TYR A 31 19.05 6.36 0.58
N VAL A 32 17.92 6.11 -0.06
CA VAL A 32 16.63 5.93 0.60
C VAL A 32 16.14 4.51 0.44
N VAL A 33 15.99 3.83 1.58
CA VAL A 33 15.38 2.50 1.68
C VAL A 33 14.01 2.64 2.32
N MET A 34 12.97 2.17 1.64
CA MET A 34 11.59 2.20 2.14
C MET A 34 11.07 0.80 2.43
N LYS A 35 10.52 0.58 3.63
CA LYS A 35 9.65 -0.56 3.94
C LYS A 35 8.19 -0.12 3.87
N MET A 36 7.33 -0.87 3.17
CA MET A 36 5.90 -0.59 3.05
C MET A 36 5.07 -1.83 3.40
N ASP A 37 4.20 -1.66 4.39
CA ASP A 37 3.17 -2.59 4.84
C ASP A 37 1.99 -1.71 5.28
N VAL A 38 0.99 -1.58 4.40
CA VAL A 38 -0.10 -0.59 4.50
C VAL A 38 -1.47 -1.21 4.25
N GLU A 39 -1.56 -2.52 4.50
CA GLU A 39 -2.82 -3.27 4.60
C GLU A 39 -3.75 -3.10 3.39
N GLY A 40 -3.21 -3.14 2.16
CA GLY A 40 -3.98 -3.09 0.91
C GLY A 40 -3.91 -1.75 0.16
N THR A 41 -3.37 -0.72 0.80
CA THR A 41 -3.26 0.63 0.20
C THR A 41 -2.05 0.76 -0.74
N GLU A 42 -1.27 -0.31 -0.94
CA GLU A 42 -0.10 -0.32 -1.84
C GLU A 42 -0.51 0.07 -3.27
N PHE A 43 -1.68 -0.41 -3.69
CA PHE A 43 -2.27 -0.13 -5.01
C PHE A 43 -2.78 1.30 -5.20
N ASN A 44 -2.75 2.13 -4.16
CA ASN A 44 -3.02 3.57 -4.24
C ASN A 44 -1.74 4.38 -4.06
N LEU A 45 -0.92 4.02 -3.06
CA LEU A 45 0.31 4.76 -2.75
C LEU A 45 1.37 4.63 -3.83
N ILE A 46 1.60 3.43 -4.38
CA ILE A 46 2.66 3.24 -5.37
C ILE A 46 2.35 3.95 -6.69
N PRO A 47 1.14 3.85 -7.27
CA PRO A 47 0.78 4.66 -8.43
C PRO A 47 0.93 6.15 -8.15
N ARG A 48 0.53 6.64 -6.97
CA ARG A 48 0.71 8.05 -6.58
C ARG A 48 2.18 8.46 -6.52
N LEU A 49 3.06 7.64 -5.95
CA LEU A 49 4.51 7.88 -5.93
C LEU A 49 5.08 7.95 -7.36
N ILE A 50 4.61 7.10 -8.25
CA ILE A 50 4.99 7.09 -9.66
C ILE A 50 4.50 8.35 -10.38
N GLU A 51 3.20 8.66 -10.29
CA GLU A 51 2.56 9.80 -10.96
C GLU A 51 3.17 11.14 -10.54
N THR A 52 3.50 11.27 -9.26
CA THR A 52 4.13 12.48 -8.73
C THR A 52 5.63 12.55 -9.01
N GLY A 53 6.27 11.45 -9.43
CA GLY A 53 7.73 11.34 -9.56
C GLY A 53 8.46 11.23 -8.22
N ALA A 54 7.76 11.13 -7.08
CA ALA A 54 8.37 10.91 -5.77
C ALA A 54 9.10 9.55 -5.70
N ILE A 55 8.70 8.58 -6.53
CA ILE A 55 9.36 7.27 -6.61
C ILE A 55 10.85 7.37 -6.98
N CYS A 56 11.27 8.43 -7.69
CA CYS A 56 12.67 8.64 -8.08
C CYS A 56 13.59 8.98 -6.90
N LEU A 57 13.02 9.28 -5.73
CA LEU A 57 13.76 9.54 -4.50
C LEU A 57 13.95 8.28 -3.64
N ILE A 58 13.54 7.10 -4.14
CA ILE A 58 13.61 5.83 -3.42
C ILE A 58 14.50 4.86 -4.21
N ASP A 59 15.60 4.42 -3.59
CA ASP A 59 16.55 3.51 -4.22
C ASP A 59 16.13 2.04 -4.06
N GLU A 60 15.71 1.66 -2.85
CA GLU A 60 15.29 0.30 -2.52
C GLU A 60 13.94 0.26 -1.79
N ILE A 61 13.10 -0.71 -2.15
CA ILE A 61 11.80 -0.94 -1.54
C ILE A 61 11.66 -2.38 -1.06
N PHE A 62 11.27 -2.53 0.20
CA PHE A 62 10.75 -3.77 0.79
C PHE A 62 9.23 -3.65 0.90
N LEU A 63 8.50 -4.36 0.04
CA LEU A 63 7.05 -4.20 -0.11
C LEU A 63 6.31 -5.47 0.27
N GLU A 64 5.46 -5.37 1.30
CA GLU A 64 4.42 -6.35 1.60
C GLU A 64 3.19 -6.02 0.77
N CYS A 65 2.90 -6.86 -0.22
CA CYS A 65 1.71 -6.68 -1.04
C CYS A 65 0.58 -7.54 -0.50
N HIS A 66 -0.55 -6.90 -0.20
CA HIS A 66 -1.71 -7.56 0.39
C HIS A 66 -2.68 -8.10 -0.67
N TYR A 67 -2.77 -9.42 -0.80
CA TYR A 67 -3.62 -10.12 -1.79
C TYR A 67 -4.33 -11.35 -1.21
N ASN A 68 -5.43 -11.78 -1.84
CA ASN A 68 -6.14 -13.06 -1.62
C ASN A 68 -6.31 -13.53 -0.16
N ARG A 69 -6.45 -12.60 0.80
CA ARG A 69 -6.61 -12.94 2.22
C ARG A 69 -8.08 -12.99 2.58
N TRP A 70 -8.49 -14.04 3.27
CA TRP A 70 -9.85 -14.17 3.79
C TRP A 70 -9.92 -13.70 5.23
N GLN A 71 -10.99 -12.98 5.58
CA GLN A 71 -11.29 -12.59 6.95
C GLN A 71 -12.67 -13.11 7.37
N LYS A 72 -12.82 -13.39 8.65
CA LYS A 72 -14.12 -13.74 9.22
C LYS A 72 -14.96 -12.46 9.27
N CYS A 73 -15.99 -12.39 8.45
CA CYS A 73 -16.92 -11.26 8.42
C CYS A 73 -18.19 -11.56 9.22
N CYS A 74 -18.65 -12.83 9.21
CA CYS A 74 -19.85 -13.28 9.91
C CYS A 74 -19.60 -14.64 10.59
N PRO A 75 -20.42 -15.05 11.59
CA PRO A 75 -20.36 -16.40 12.14
C PRO A 75 -20.55 -17.46 11.04
N GLY A 76 -19.54 -18.31 10.82
CA GLY A 76 -19.59 -19.36 9.80
C GLY A 76 -19.20 -18.92 8.38
N GLU A 77 -18.99 -17.63 8.14
CA GLU A 77 -18.67 -17.11 6.80
C GLU A 77 -17.31 -16.42 6.73
N ARG A 78 -16.70 -16.44 5.54
CA ARG A 78 -15.46 -15.72 5.23
C ARG A 78 -15.71 -14.80 4.05
N CYS A 79 -15.26 -13.56 4.19
CA CYS A 79 -15.26 -12.56 3.14
C CYS A 79 -13.82 -12.27 2.72
N SER A 80 -13.62 -11.84 1.48
CA SER A 80 -12.29 -11.40 1.06
C SER A 80 -11.90 -10.12 1.81
N LYS A 81 -10.73 -10.13 2.46
CA LYS A 81 -10.11 -8.94 3.06
C LYS A 81 -9.55 -8.01 1.99
N TYR A 82 -8.95 -8.58 0.95
CA TYR A 82 -8.41 -7.83 -0.19
C TYR A 82 -8.98 -8.33 -1.50
N GLN A 83 -9.41 -7.40 -2.36
CA GLN A 83 -9.93 -7.72 -3.69
C GLN A 83 -8.82 -7.95 -4.73
N LYS A 84 -7.56 -8.00 -4.28
CA LYS A 84 -6.36 -8.04 -5.13
C LYS A 84 -5.81 -9.46 -5.22
N THR A 85 -5.28 -9.80 -6.39
CA THR A 85 -4.64 -11.09 -6.65
C THR A 85 -3.12 -11.00 -6.53
N TYR A 86 -2.45 -12.13 -6.34
CA TYR A 86 -0.99 -12.19 -6.37
C TYR A 86 -0.41 -11.70 -7.71
N GLY A 87 -1.09 -11.99 -8.84
CA GLY A 87 -0.67 -11.49 -10.14
C GLY A 87 -0.62 -9.97 -10.21
N GLN A 88 -1.59 -9.29 -9.59
CA GLN A 88 -1.58 -7.83 -9.50
C GLN A 88 -0.44 -7.30 -8.63
N CYS A 89 -0.05 -8.02 -7.57
CA CYS A 89 1.14 -7.69 -6.79
C CYS A 89 2.42 -7.85 -7.62
N LEU A 90 2.51 -8.92 -8.42
CA LEU A 90 3.63 -9.14 -9.31
C LEU A 90 3.74 -8.04 -10.37
N ASP A 91 2.62 -7.62 -10.97
CA ASP A 91 2.57 -6.50 -11.90
C ASP A 91 3.05 -5.20 -11.24
N LEU A 92 2.69 -4.98 -9.98
CA LEU A 92 3.16 -3.84 -9.19
C LEU A 92 4.68 -3.87 -9.01
N PHE A 93 5.25 -5.01 -8.61
CA PHE A 93 6.70 -5.20 -8.49
C PHE A 93 7.43 -5.00 -9.82
N ILE A 94 6.90 -5.54 -10.92
CA ILE A 94 7.45 -5.36 -12.27
C ILE A 94 7.43 -3.88 -12.66
N SER A 95 6.35 -3.17 -12.35
CA SER A 95 6.21 -1.75 -12.70
C SER A 95 7.25 -0.87 -12.00
N LEU A 96 7.59 -1.17 -10.74
CA LEU A 96 8.62 -0.47 -9.97
C LEU A 96 10.02 -0.77 -10.52
N ARG A 97 10.33 -2.05 -10.78
CA ARG A 97 11.61 -2.48 -11.35
C ARG A 97 11.87 -1.88 -12.73
N ALA A 98 10.82 -1.75 -13.55
CA ALA A 98 10.91 -1.08 -14.86
C ALA A 98 11.27 0.42 -14.76
N ARG A 99 11.17 1.01 -13.57
CA ARG A 99 11.56 2.41 -13.26
C ARG A 99 12.90 2.51 -12.54
N GLY A 100 13.63 1.40 -12.41
CA GLY A 100 14.98 1.39 -11.84
C GLY A 100 15.04 1.22 -10.31
N VAL A 101 13.91 1.01 -9.65
CA VAL A 101 13.85 0.78 -8.19
C VAL A 101 14.21 -0.68 -7.88
N LEU A 102 15.08 -0.91 -6.89
CA LEU A 102 15.34 -2.26 -6.38
C LEU A 102 14.18 -2.68 -5.48
N VAL A 103 13.47 -3.76 -5.83
CA VAL A 103 12.25 -4.17 -5.14
C VAL A 103 12.37 -5.58 -4.60
N HIS A 104 12.14 -5.69 -3.30
CA HIS A 104 12.17 -6.89 -2.50
C HIS A 104 10.77 -7.19 -1.97
N GLU A 105 10.34 -8.44 -2.09
CA GLU A 105 9.11 -8.91 -1.46
C GLU A 105 9.34 -9.00 0.05
N TRP A 106 8.42 -8.40 0.83
CA TRP A 106 8.37 -8.50 2.28
C TRP A 106 7.12 -9.28 2.70
N TRP A 107 7.20 -10.05 3.79
CA TRP A 107 6.16 -10.96 4.29
C TRP A 107 5.82 -10.70 5.75
#